data_AF-A0A2N2CYX1-F1
#
_entry.id   AF-A0A2N2CYX1-F1
#
_cell.length_a   1.000
_cell.length_b   1.000
_cell.length_c   1.000
_cell.angle_alpha   90.00
_cell.angle_beta   90.00
_cell.angle_gamma   90.00
#
_symmetry.space_group_name_H-M   'P 1'
#
loop_
_entity.id
_entity.type
_entity.pdbx_description
1 polymer ?
#
loop_
_entity_poly.entity_id
_entity_poly.type
_entity_poly.pdbx_seq_one_letter_code
_entity_poly.pdbx_strand_id
1 'polypeptide(L)'
;MRILKTFIAVYLCFLIYLLRGEQGSPFYSAIAAILCMQPYVSNSFKVAMNRTLGTFIGGAMGLVLLIFERQFIPVNMPALQYLIVSLSVIPLIYFTVSIKKPTASYITCVVFLSITVTHGADVNPLIFTIDRIMDTLIGIFVSLGVNAFRLPRRKNQKTLFVTNLDGSLLNSQGEISSYSRIKLNTMTKQGALITIATTRSVETLLPLLDGVEMNVPIIIMNGAAQYDLKKRTYLACKKMKANTARQIIDVFEKRDLNCFTHTIINDVLHVYYTRLINPVEEKIYHSKKRLPEQSYVCGVVPNDQSVLSIMAVDLLDTIR
;
A
#
# COMPACT_ATOMS: atom_id res chain seq x y z
N MET A 1 -8.35 12.33 11.15
CA MET A 1 -9.12 12.64 9.91
C MET A 1 -10.52 12.03 9.89
N ARG A 2 -10.73 10.74 10.23
CA ARG A 2 -12.08 10.13 10.21
C ARG A 2 -13.08 10.89 11.10
N ILE A 3 -12.71 11.21 12.33
CA ILE A 3 -13.58 11.92 13.29
C ILE A 3 -14.08 13.27 12.72
N LEU A 4 -13.17 14.12 12.23
CA LEU A 4 -13.54 15.41 11.64
C LEU A 4 -14.42 15.24 10.38
N LYS A 5 -14.12 14.26 9.53
CA LYS A 5 -14.96 13.94 8.37
C LYS A 5 -16.35 13.46 8.77
N THR A 6 -16.45 12.63 9.82
CA THR A 6 -17.73 12.19 10.37
C THR A 6 -18.53 13.40 10.87
N PHE A 7 -17.91 14.31 11.61
CA PHE A 7 -18.54 15.55 12.04
C PHE A 7 -19.07 16.37 10.86
N ILE A 8 -18.25 16.62 9.84
CA ILE A 8 -18.65 17.36 8.63
C ILE A 8 -19.82 16.66 7.93
N ALA A 9 -19.78 15.34 7.78
CA ALA A 9 -20.84 14.60 7.11
C ALA A 9 -22.17 14.67 7.87
N VAL A 10 -22.16 14.54 9.20
CA VAL A 10 -23.37 14.68 10.04
C VAL A 10 -23.93 16.09 9.95
N TYR A 11 -23.08 17.11 10.04
CA TYR A 11 -23.51 18.50 9.92
C TYR A 11 -24.13 18.80 8.55
N LEU A 12 -23.54 18.30 7.47
CA LEU A 12 -24.11 18.42 6.12
C LEU A 12 -25.47 17.71 5.98
N CYS A 13 -25.65 16.56 6.63
CA CYS A 13 -26.97 15.89 6.67
C CYS A 13 -28.04 16.77 7.34
N PHE A 14 -27.69 17.46 8.44
CA PHE A 14 -28.60 18.39 9.11
C PHE A 14 -28.92 19.62 8.25
N LEU A 15 -27.92 20.18 7.56
CA LEU A 15 -28.15 21.28 6.62
C LEU A 15 -29.08 20.88 5.47
N ILE A 16 -28.90 19.68 4.90
CA ILE A 16 -29.77 19.17 3.83
C ILE A 16 -31.20 18.97 4.33
N TYR A 17 -31.38 18.52 5.57
CA TYR A 17 -32.70 18.41 6.19
C TYR A 17 -33.40 19.77 6.32
N LEU A 18 -32.69 20.80 6.79
CA LEU A 18 -33.23 22.16 6.85
C LEU A 18 -33.56 22.71 5.46
N LEU A 19 -32.72 22.48 4.46
CA LEU A 19 -32.94 22.91 3.08
C LEU A 19 -34.12 22.19 2.40
N ARG A 20 -34.49 20.99 2.86
CA ARG A 20 -35.68 20.26 2.40
C ARG A 20 -36.97 20.74 3.07
N GLY A 21 -36.92 21.78 3.91
CA GLY A 21 -38.09 22.25 4.65
C GLY A 21 -38.55 21.26 5.71
N GLU A 22 -37.61 20.63 6.42
CA GLU A 22 -37.85 19.73 7.55
C GLU A 22 -38.65 18.45 7.21
N GLN A 23 -38.64 18.04 5.93
CA GLN A 23 -39.22 16.78 5.46
C GLN A 23 -38.37 15.56 5.84
N GLY A 24 -38.99 14.53 6.38
CA GLY A 24 -38.35 13.29 6.84
C GLY A 24 -37.71 13.43 8.22
N SER A 25 -36.65 12.65 8.49
CA SER A 25 -35.92 12.67 9.77
C SER A 25 -34.41 12.83 9.58
N PRO A 26 -33.80 13.85 10.20
CA PRO A 26 -32.35 14.06 10.15
C PRO A 26 -31.57 12.95 10.87
N PHE A 27 -32.23 12.19 11.75
CA PHE A 27 -31.63 11.08 12.49
C PHE A 27 -31.15 9.96 11.54
N TYR A 28 -31.97 9.62 10.55
CA TYR A 28 -31.69 8.51 9.65
C TYR A 28 -30.57 8.81 8.65
N SER A 29 -30.51 10.05 8.15
CA SER A 29 -29.42 10.53 7.31
C SER A 29 -28.10 10.63 8.11
N ALA A 30 -28.14 11.11 9.35
CA ALA A 30 -26.94 11.18 10.21
C ALA A 30 -26.36 9.79 10.53
N ILE A 31 -27.18 8.82 10.94
CA ILE A 31 -26.71 7.45 11.20
C ILE A 31 -26.16 6.80 9.93
N ALA A 32 -26.78 7.08 8.78
CA ALA A 32 -26.29 6.61 7.49
C ALA A 32 -24.91 7.19 7.16
N ALA A 33 -24.71 8.48 7.39
CA ALA A 33 -23.43 9.11 7.17
C ALA A 33 -22.33 8.55 8.10
N ILE A 34 -22.62 8.36 9.39
CA ILE A 34 -21.66 7.84 10.37
C ILE A 34 -21.18 6.43 10.01
N LEU A 35 -22.12 5.52 9.70
CA LEU A 35 -21.81 4.13 9.43
C LEU A 35 -21.12 3.92 8.07
N CYS A 36 -21.42 4.75 7.07
CA CYS A 36 -20.75 4.71 5.77
C CYS A 36 -19.35 5.36 5.78
N MET A 37 -19.00 6.13 6.81
CA MET A 37 -17.69 6.75 6.93
C MET A 37 -16.61 5.71 7.28
N GLN A 38 -15.73 5.37 6.34
CA GLN A 38 -14.65 4.39 6.53
C GLN A 38 -13.24 5.03 6.46
N PRO A 39 -12.19 4.37 6.98
CA PRO A 39 -10.81 4.86 6.85
C PRO A 39 -10.33 5.00 5.40
N TYR A 40 -10.84 4.14 4.50
CA TYR A 40 -10.49 4.12 3.08
C TYR A 40 -11.73 4.29 2.20
N VAL A 41 -11.56 5.02 1.08
CA VAL A 41 -12.67 5.32 0.15
C VAL A 41 -13.20 4.05 -0.51
N SER A 42 -12.34 3.13 -0.93
CA SER A 42 -12.73 1.83 -1.51
C SER A 42 -13.64 1.03 -0.57
N ASN A 43 -13.30 1.00 0.72
CA ASN A 43 -14.11 0.33 1.74
C ASN A 43 -15.45 1.06 1.96
N SER A 44 -15.48 2.38 1.83
CA SER A 44 -16.72 3.18 1.97
C SER A 44 -17.72 2.83 0.89
N PHE A 45 -17.27 2.63 -0.35
CA PHE A 45 -18.15 2.24 -1.45
C PHE A 45 -18.79 0.87 -1.21
N LYS A 46 -18.00 -0.10 -0.71
CA LYS A 46 -18.52 -1.43 -0.36
C LYS A 46 -19.59 -1.35 0.74
N VAL A 47 -19.34 -0.57 1.79
CA VAL A 47 -20.30 -0.37 2.90
C VAL A 47 -21.56 0.37 2.43
N ALA A 48 -21.38 1.43 1.63
CA ALA A 48 -22.48 2.17 1.03
C ALA A 48 -23.38 1.27 0.19
N MET A 49 -22.82 0.45 -0.69
CA MET A 49 -23.57 -0.47 -1.54
C MET A 49 -24.40 -1.47 -0.71
N ASN A 50 -23.79 -2.06 0.32
CA ASN A 50 -24.51 -2.99 1.20
C ASN A 50 -25.64 -2.27 1.95
N ARG A 51 -25.44 -1.01 2.34
CA ARG A 51 -26.45 -0.21 3.01
C ARG A 51 -27.61 0.16 2.08
N THR A 52 -27.31 0.56 0.85
CA THR A 52 -28.31 0.84 -0.18
C THR A 52 -29.18 -0.38 -0.42
N LEU A 53 -28.57 -1.54 -0.69
CA LEU A 53 -29.30 -2.80 -0.88
C LEU A 53 -30.15 -3.18 0.34
N GLY A 54 -29.58 -3.11 1.55
CA GLY A 54 -30.32 -3.44 2.77
C GLY A 54 -31.50 -2.50 3.03
N THR A 55 -31.35 -1.21 2.72
CA THR A 55 -32.42 -0.22 2.88
C THR A 55 -33.58 -0.47 1.92
N PHE A 56 -33.29 -0.80 0.66
CA PHE A 56 -34.33 -1.13 -0.32
C PHE A 56 -35.06 -2.42 0.03
N ILE A 57 -34.33 -3.49 0.38
CA ILE A 57 -34.94 -4.79 0.72
C ILE A 57 -35.78 -4.65 2.00
N GLY A 58 -35.22 -4.01 3.04
CA GLY A 58 -35.91 -3.81 4.31
C GLY A 58 -37.12 -2.88 4.18
N GLY A 59 -36.99 -1.85 3.34
CA GLY A 59 -38.07 -0.92 3.01
C GLY A 59 -39.24 -1.59 2.30
N ALA A 60 -38.96 -2.32 1.23
CA ALA A 60 -39.98 -3.02 0.44
C ALA A 60 -40.71 -4.08 1.27
N MET A 61 -39.97 -4.93 1.99
CA MET A 61 -40.57 -5.98 2.80
C MET A 61 -41.30 -5.43 4.04
N GLY A 62 -40.80 -4.35 4.63
CA GLY A 62 -41.47 -3.66 5.73
C GLY A 62 -42.82 -3.09 5.31
N LEU A 63 -42.87 -2.48 4.13
CA LEU A 63 -44.12 -1.97 3.54
C LEU A 63 -45.11 -3.11 3.22
N VAL A 64 -44.65 -4.19 2.60
CA VAL A 64 -45.49 -5.36 2.30
C VAL A 64 -46.10 -5.94 3.58
N LEU A 65 -45.30 -6.11 4.62
CA LEU A 65 -45.79 -6.62 5.89
C LEU A 65 -46.80 -5.66 6.53
N LEU A 66 -46.50 -4.35 6.57
CA LEU A 66 -47.40 -3.37 7.16
C LEU A 66 -48.77 -3.33 6.45
N ILE A 67 -48.79 -3.43 5.12
CA ILE A 67 -50.06 -3.54 4.36
C ILE A 67 -50.81 -4.82 4.73
N PHE A 68 -50.10 -5.95 4.84
CA PHE A 68 -50.69 -7.21 5.27
C PHE A 68 -51.25 -7.13 6.69
N GLU A 69 -50.53 -6.55 7.65
CA GLU A 69 -51.00 -6.38 9.03
C GLU A 69 -52.26 -5.51 9.08
N ARG A 70 -52.32 -4.41 8.31
CA ARG A 70 -53.50 -3.55 8.25
C ARG A 70 -54.74 -4.23 7.65
N GLN A 71 -54.54 -5.17 6.73
CA GLN A 71 -55.64 -5.85 6.05
C GLN A 71 -56.15 -7.08 6.82
N PHE A 72 -55.27 -7.82 7.47
CA PHE A 72 -55.58 -9.15 7.99
C PHE A 72 -55.52 -9.27 9.51
N ILE A 73 -54.88 -8.34 10.23
CA ILE A 73 -54.66 -8.46 11.69
C ILE A 73 -55.50 -7.44 12.46
N PRO A 74 -56.31 -7.87 13.44
CA PRO A 74 -57.05 -6.96 14.31
C PRO A 74 -56.10 -6.09 15.15
N VAL A 75 -56.38 -4.79 15.23
CA VAL A 75 -55.57 -3.80 15.98
C VAL A 75 -55.46 -4.12 17.48
N ASN A 76 -56.38 -4.93 18.03
CA ASN A 76 -56.46 -5.24 19.46
C ASN A 76 -55.54 -6.39 19.92
N MET A 77 -54.62 -6.88 19.08
CA MET A 77 -53.71 -8.00 19.41
C MET A 77 -52.22 -7.65 19.18
N PRO A 78 -51.62 -6.78 20.00
CA PRO A 78 -50.22 -6.33 19.81
C PRO A 78 -49.20 -7.46 19.93
N ALA A 79 -49.46 -8.47 20.77
CA ALA A 79 -48.57 -9.62 20.91
C ALA A 79 -48.49 -10.45 19.62
N LEU A 80 -49.60 -10.58 18.88
CA LEU A 80 -49.65 -11.29 17.61
C LEU A 80 -48.90 -10.52 16.51
N GLN A 81 -49.04 -9.19 16.48
CA GLN A 81 -48.28 -8.32 15.57
C GLN A 81 -46.76 -8.48 15.80
N TYR A 82 -46.30 -8.37 17.05
CA TYR A 82 -44.88 -8.56 17.35
C TYR A 82 -44.36 -9.96 17.03
N LEU A 83 -45.18 -11.00 17.23
CA LEU A 83 -44.83 -12.36 16.82
C LEU A 83 -44.62 -12.44 15.30
N ILE A 84 -45.53 -11.87 14.50
CA ILE A 84 -45.44 -11.88 13.04
C ILE A 84 -44.25 -11.08 12.53
N VAL A 85 -44.01 -9.89 13.09
CA VAL A 85 -42.82 -9.08 12.77
C VAL A 85 -41.53 -9.85 13.09
N SER A 86 -41.46 -10.51 14.25
CA SER A 86 -40.28 -11.29 14.65
C SER A 86 -40.03 -12.50 13.73
N LEU A 87 -41.09 -13.24 13.36
CA LEU A 87 -41.00 -14.38 12.45
C LEU A 87 -40.56 -13.95 11.05
N SER A 88 -40.97 -12.75 10.61
CA SER A 88 -40.61 -12.18 9.30
C SER A 88 -39.12 -11.82 9.18
N VAL A 89 -38.39 -11.69 10.28
CA VAL A 89 -36.93 -11.44 10.26
C VAL A 89 -36.16 -12.66 9.73
N ILE A 90 -36.61 -13.87 10.02
CA ILE A 90 -35.95 -15.12 9.60
C ILE A 90 -35.84 -15.22 8.06
N PRO A 91 -36.93 -15.12 7.27
CA PRO A 91 -36.84 -15.18 5.82
C PRO A 91 -36.06 -13.99 5.23
N LEU A 92 -36.09 -12.81 5.86
CA LEU A 92 -35.29 -11.65 5.44
C LEU A 92 -33.79 -11.93 5.54
N ILE A 93 -33.34 -12.49 6.66
CA ILE A 93 -31.94 -12.87 6.86
C ILE A 93 -31.56 -13.92 5.80
N TYR A 94 -32.36 -14.97 5.65
CA TYR A 94 -32.09 -16.03 4.66
C TYR A 94 -31.99 -15.49 3.23
N PHE A 95 -32.89 -14.57 2.84
CA PHE A 95 -32.87 -13.92 1.54
C PHE A 95 -31.58 -13.12 1.32
N THR A 96 -31.18 -12.29 2.27
CA THR A 96 -29.96 -11.46 2.17
C THR A 96 -28.66 -12.28 2.11
N VAL A 97 -28.64 -13.44 2.77
CA VAL A 97 -27.52 -14.40 2.71
C VAL A 97 -27.50 -15.12 1.37
N SER A 98 -28.66 -15.53 0.85
CA SER A 98 -28.80 -16.21 -0.45
C SER A 98 -28.31 -15.37 -1.62
N ILE A 99 -28.50 -14.05 -1.58
CA ILE A 99 -27.95 -13.10 -2.58
C ILE A 99 -26.46 -12.78 -2.38
N LYS A 100 -25.74 -13.54 -1.55
CA LYS A 100 -24.32 -13.37 -1.21
C LYS A 100 -23.98 -11.98 -0.62
N LYS A 101 -24.93 -11.36 0.08
CA LYS A 101 -24.76 -10.06 0.76
C LYS A 101 -25.05 -10.16 2.27
N PRO A 102 -24.33 -11.03 3.03
CA PRO A 102 -24.61 -11.23 4.46
C PRO A 102 -24.43 -9.95 5.30
N THR A 103 -23.52 -9.07 4.89
CA THR A 103 -23.27 -7.78 5.56
C THR A 103 -24.40 -6.76 5.39
N ALA A 104 -25.30 -6.96 4.42
CA ALA A 104 -26.51 -6.15 4.27
C ALA A 104 -27.64 -6.60 5.22
N SER A 105 -27.57 -7.84 5.74
CA SER A 105 -28.63 -8.48 6.51
C SER A 105 -29.07 -7.68 7.74
N TYR A 106 -28.12 -7.24 8.55
CA TYR A 106 -28.41 -6.41 9.73
C TYR A 106 -29.10 -5.08 9.34
N ILE A 107 -28.67 -4.44 8.25
CA ILE A 107 -29.25 -3.17 7.78
C ILE A 107 -30.68 -3.40 7.30
N THR A 108 -30.92 -4.47 6.55
CA THR A 108 -32.26 -4.90 6.14
C THR A 108 -33.18 -5.04 7.33
N CYS A 109 -32.73 -5.74 8.38
CA CYS A 109 -33.53 -5.96 9.60
C CYS A 109 -33.82 -4.64 10.33
N VAL A 110 -32.82 -3.76 10.48
CA VAL A 110 -33.01 -2.45 11.15
C VAL A 110 -34.01 -1.58 10.40
N VAL A 111 -33.92 -1.53 9.06
CA VAL A 111 -34.84 -0.72 8.25
C VAL A 111 -36.24 -1.31 8.28
N PHE A 112 -36.37 -2.62 8.11
CA PHE A 112 -37.63 -3.37 8.24
C PHE A 112 -38.32 -3.08 9.58
N LEU A 113 -37.61 -3.28 10.70
CA LEU A 113 -38.14 -3.02 12.04
C LEU A 113 -38.47 -1.54 12.25
N SER A 114 -37.68 -0.62 11.70
CA SER A 114 -37.99 0.81 11.84
C SER A 114 -39.31 1.20 11.17
N ILE A 115 -39.71 0.51 10.10
CA ILE A 115 -40.97 0.74 9.40
C ILE A 115 -42.13 0.06 10.12
N THR A 116 -41.97 -1.21 10.49
CA THR A 116 -43.06 -2.01 11.06
C THR A 116 -43.35 -1.66 12.52
N VAL A 117 -42.32 -1.39 13.34
CA VAL A 117 -42.49 -1.13 14.78
C VAL A 117 -42.80 0.33 15.09
N THR A 118 -42.19 1.28 14.37
CA THR A 118 -42.22 2.70 14.78
C THR A 118 -43.47 3.43 14.27
N HIS A 119 -44.07 3.02 13.14
CA HIS A 119 -45.11 3.83 12.45
C HIS A 119 -46.34 3.01 12.01
N GLY A 120 -46.66 1.90 12.68
CA GLY A 120 -47.89 1.11 12.39
C GLY A 120 -49.20 1.94 12.44
N ALA A 121 -49.19 3.07 13.15
CA ALA A 121 -50.35 3.93 13.41
C ALA A 121 -50.48 5.18 12.50
N ASP A 122 -49.54 5.47 11.61
CA ASP A 122 -49.52 6.76 10.89
C ASP A 122 -50.39 6.81 9.62
N VAL A 123 -50.80 8.03 9.25
CA VAL A 123 -51.83 8.31 8.22
C VAL A 123 -51.39 7.88 6.81
N ASN A 124 -50.08 7.73 6.53
CA ASN A 124 -49.62 7.21 5.24
C ASN A 124 -48.25 6.47 5.29
N PRO A 125 -48.26 5.14 5.51
CA PRO A 125 -47.04 4.31 5.62
C PRO A 125 -46.11 4.36 4.39
N LEU A 126 -46.67 4.65 3.21
CA LEU A 126 -45.91 4.78 1.97
C LEU A 126 -44.98 5.99 2.00
N ILE A 127 -45.49 7.14 2.45
CA ILE A 127 -44.72 8.40 2.52
C ILE A 127 -43.56 8.21 3.50
N PHE A 128 -43.84 7.66 4.68
CA PHE A 128 -42.80 7.37 5.67
C PHE A 128 -41.71 6.44 5.13
N THR A 129 -42.09 5.37 4.41
CA THR A 129 -41.13 4.42 3.83
C THR A 129 -40.25 5.12 2.79
N ILE A 130 -40.83 5.99 1.95
CA ILE A 130 -40.10 6.78 0.97
C ILE A 130 -39.13 7.74 1.66
N ASP A 131 -39.59 8.48 2.67
CA ASP A 131 -38.74 9.40 3.44
C ASP A 131 -37.59 8.66 4.12
N ARG A 132 -37.86 7.50 4.71
CA ARG A 132 -36.85 6.63 5.34
C ARG A 132 -35.76 6.20 4.36
N ILE A 133 -36.14 5.80 3.15
CA ILE A 133 -35.22 5.43 2.08
C ILE A 133 -34.41 6.65 1.64
N MET A 134 -35.09 7.78 1.38
CA MET A 134 -34.47 9.02 0.93
C MET A 134 -33.46 9.57 1.93
N ASP A 135 -33.81 9.64 3.22
CA ASP A 135 -32.91 10.12 4.28
C ASP A 135 -31.66 9.25 4.38
N THR A 136 -31.85 7.94 4.29
CA THR A 136 -30.73 6.99 4.32
C THR A 136 -29.82 7.17 3.10
N LEU A 137 -30.38 7.37 1.91
CA LEU A 137 -29.61 7.64 0.69
C LEU A 137 -28.84 8.96 0.78
N ILE A 138 -29.47 10.03 1.27
CA ILE A 138 -28.82 11.33 1.49
C ILE A 138 -27.58 11.15 2.38
N GLY A 139 -27.71 10.45 3.52
CA GLY A 139 -26.58 10.19 4.40
C GLY A 139 -25.46 9.37 3.76
N ILE A 140 -25.81 8.37 2.94
CA ILE A 140 -24.84 7.59 2.17
C ILE A 140 -24.06 8.50 1.21
N PHE A 141 -24.75 9.30 0.40
CA PHE A 141 -24.13 10.16 -0.60
C PHE A 141 -23.24 11.24 0.02
N VAL A 142 -23.72 11.90 1.09
CA VAL A 142 -22.94 12.88 1.84
C VAL A 142 -21.68 12.24 2.40
N SER A 143 -21.78 11.07 3.03
CA SER A 143 -20.61 10.36 3.55
C SER A 143 -19.63 9.97 2.45
N LEU A 144 -20.09 9.50 1.29
CA LEU A 144 -19.22 9.17 0.18
C LEU A 144 -18.49 10.41 -0.36
N GLY A 145 -19.20 11.54 -0.52
CA GLY A 145 -18.62 12.80 -0.97
C GLY A 145 -17.56 13.33 0.00
N VAL A 146 -17.89 13.41 1.29
CA VAL A 146 -16.94 13.84 2.33
C VAL A 146 -15.75 12.88 2.45
N ASN A 147 -15.98 11.58 2.30
CA ASN A 147 -14.88 10.63 2.40
C ASN A 147 -13.97 10.64 1.16
N ALA A 148 -14.53 10.86 -0.03
CA ALA A 148 -13.77 11.08 -1.26
C ALA A 148 -12.89 12.34 -1.17
N PHE A 149 -13.35 13.38 -0.47
CA PHE A 149 -12.58 14.61 -0.29
C PHE A 149 -11.29 14.35 0.52
N ARG A 150 -10.14 14.41 -0.14
CA ARG A 150 -8.83 14.21 0.52
C ARG A 150 -8.33 15.55 1.05
N LEU A 151 -8.38 15.74 2.37
CA LEU A 151 -7.68 16.85 3.01
C LEU A 151 -6.17 16.75 2.70
N PRO A 152 -5.50 17.85 2.32
CA PRO A 152 -4.07 17.86 2.06
C PRO A 152 -3.35 17.43 3.35
N ARG A 153 -2.68 16.29 3.28
CA ARG A 153 -1.95 15.72 4.41
C ARG A 153 -0.52 16.26 4.36
N ARG A 154 -0.01 16.79 5.47
CA ARG A 154 1.39 17.21 5.56
C ARG A 154 2.28 15.98 5.34
N LYS A 155 3.01 15.94 4.22
CA LYS A 155 3.94 14.85 3.91
C LYS A 155 5.18 15.01 4.80
N ASN A 156 5.60 13.95 5.47
CA ASN A 156 6.87 13.96 6.20
C ASN A 156 7.99 13.66 5.19
N GLN A 157 8.74 14.69 4.83
CA GLN A 157 9.87 14.61 3.89
C GLN A 157 11.22 14.52 4.63
N LYS A 158 11.22 14.30 5.95
CA LYS A 158 12.45 14.21 6.76
C LYS A 158 12.91 12.78 7.05
N THR A 159 12.06 11.79 6.77
CA THR A 159 12.39 10.38 7.03
C THR A 159 13.09 9.78 5.82
N LEU A 160 14.28 9.24 6.03
CA LEU A 160 15.02 8.46 5.04
C LEU A 160 14.60 6.98 5.11
N PHE A 161 14.18 6.43 3.97
CA PHE A 161 13.95 5.01 3.81
C PHE A 161 15.17 4.35 3.17
N VAL A 162 15.67 3.30 3.79
CA VAL A 162 16.80 2.51 3.30
C VAL A 162 16.28 1.11 3.00
N THR A 163 16.49 0.62 1.78
CA THR A 163 16.16 -0.77 1.41
C THR A 163 17.39 -1.49 0.90
N ASN A 164 17.47 -2.80 1.19
CA ASN A 164 18.36 -3.67 0.45
C ASN A 164 17.87 -3.81 -1.00
N LEU A 165 18.78 -4.20 -1.90
CA LEU A 165 18.44 -4.54 -3.27
C LEU A 165 18.08 -6.03 -3.37
N ASP A 166 19.08 -6.89 -3.16
CA ASP A 166 18.95 -8.34 -3.26
C ASP A 166 18.03 -8.89 -2.15
N GLY A 167 17.06 -9.71 -2.52
CA GLY A 167 16.09 -10.30 -1.59
C GLY A 167 15.06 -9.31 -1.01
N SER A 168 15.02 -8.05 -1.48
CA SER A 168 14.02 -7.06 -1.06
C SER A 168 13.38 -6.36 -2.26
N LEU A 169 14.15 -5.57 -3.00
CA LEU A 169 13.61 -4.80 -4.12
C LEU A 169 13.57 -5.61 -5.42
N LEU A 170 14.49 -6.57 -5.57
CA LEU A 170 14.50 -7.51 -6.69
C LEU A 170 13.57 -8.69 -6.44
N ASN A 171 12.88 -9.11 -7.50
CA ASN A 171 12.14 -10.37 -7.53
C ASN A 171 13.10 -11.57 -7.72
N SER A 172 12.55 -12.79 -7.80
CA SER A 172 13.32 -14.02 -8.03
C SER A 172 14.05 -14.06 -9.38
N GLN A 173 13.67 -13.20 -10.32
CA GLN A 173 14.31 -13.02 -11.62
C GLN A 173 15.45 -11.98 -11.59
N GLY A 174 15.71 -11.36 -10.42
CA GLY A 174 16.73 -10.33 -10.28
C GLY A 174 16.32 -8.98 -10.86
N GLU A 175 15.02 -8.71 -11.00
CA GLU A 175 14.47 -7.50 -11.61
C GLU A 175 13.61 -6.68 -10.64
N ILE A 176 13.57 -5.36 -10.86
CA ILE A 176 12.60 -4.48 -10.18
C ILE A 176 11.30 -4.47 -10.98
N SER A 177 10.21 -4.93 -10.35
CA SER A 177 8.88 -4.96 -10.98
C SER A 177 8.42 -3.58 -11.44
N SER A 178 7.61 -3.53 -12.50
CA SER A 178 7.03 -2.28 -13.02
C SER A 178 6.25 -1.52 -11.94
N TYR A 179 5.53 -2.25 -11.08
CA TYR A 179 4.83 -1.66 -9.95
C TYR A 179 5.78 -0.96 -8.98
N SER A 180 6.85 -1.64 -8.53
CA SER A 180 7.85 -1.08 -7.63
C SER A 180 8.54 0.14 -8.25
N ARG A 181 8.90 0.07 -9.53
CA ARG A 181 9.54 1.17 -10.28
C ARG A 181 8.64 2.42 -10.33
N ILE A 182 7.39 2.26 -10.77
CA ILE A 182 6.41 3.36 -10.83
C ILE A 182 6.18 3.95 -9.44
N LYS A 183 6.07 3.08 -8.42
CA LYS A 183 5.79 3.50 -7.05
C LYS A 183 6.95 4.27 -6.44
N LEU A 184 8.18 3.78 -6.58
CA LEU A 184 9.39 4.44 -6.13
C LEU A 184 9.53 5.81 -6.79
N ASN A 185 9.46 5.90 -8.11
CA ASN A 185 9.56 7.17 -8.83
C ASN A 185 8.48 8.16 -8.39
N THR A 186 7.25 7.69 -8.18
CA THR A 186 6.15 8.52 -7.67
C THR A 186 6.45 9.04 -6.27
N MET A 187 6.99 8.22 -5.38
CA MET A 187 7.36 8.62 -4.02
C MET A 187 8.53 9.61 -4.03
N THR A 188 9.57 9.33 -4.82
CA THR A 188 10.72 10.23 -5.01
C THR A 188 10.29 11.59 -5.55
N LYS A 189 9.42 11.64 -6.58
CA LYS A 189 8.84 12.89 -7.12
C LYS A 189 7.99 13.66 -6.11
N GLN A 190 7.39 12.97 -5.15
CA GLN A 190 6.64 13.59 -4.05
C GLN A 190 7.53 14.04 -2.87
N GLY A 191 8.85 13.95 -3.01
CA GLY A 191 9.84 14.37 -2.03
C GLY A 191 10.13 13.34 -0.94
N ALA A 192 9.82 12.06 -1.16
CA ALA A 192 10.28 11.00 -0.27
C ALA A 192 11.80 10.81 -0.43
N LEU A 193 12.50 10.63 0.68
CA LEU A 193 13.92 10.30 0.69
C LEU A 193 14.06 8.78 0.73
N ILE A 194 14.51 8.17 -0.37
CA ILE A 194 14.67 6.72 -0.50
C ILE A 194 16.05 6.42 -1.04
N THR A 195 16.80 5.55 -0.37
CA THR A 195 18.12 5.08 -0.80
C THR A 195 18.18 3.55 -0.80
N ILE A 196 19.13 3.01 -1.56
CA ILE A 196 19.46 1.58 -1.62
C ILE A 196 20.79 1.37 -0.91
N ALA A 197 20.85 0.33 -0.08
CA ALA A 197 22.08 -0.17 0.52
C ALA A 197 22.32 -1.59 0.02
N THR A 198 23.44 -1.84 -0.65
CA THR A 198 23.72 -3.15 -1.28
C THR A 198 25.18 -3.56 -1.14
N THR A 199 25.42 -4.87 -1.22
CA THR A 199 26.75 -5.48 -1.33
C THR A 199 27.36 -5.25 -2.72
N ARG A 200 26.52 -4.96 -3.71
CA ARG A 200 26.91 -4.76 -5.11
C ARG A 200 27.73 -3.49 -5.30
N SER A 201 28.56 -3.51 -6.32
CA SER A 201 29.29 -2.39 -6.88
C SER A 201 28.45 -1.67 -7.94
N VAL A 202 28.83 -0.45 -8.30
CA VAL A 202 28.02 0.45 -9.15
C VAL A 202 27.70 -0.17 -10.52
N GLU A 203 28.67 -0.83 -11.14
CA GLU A 203 28.59 -1.38 -12.48
C GLU A 203 27.59 -2.53 -12.58
N THR A 204 27.43 -3.31 -11.50
CA THR A 204 26.45 -4.41 -11.44
C THR A 204 25.06 -3.92 -11.02
N LEU A 205 25.00 -2.73 -10.42
CA LEU A 205 23.78 -2.12 -9.94
C LEU A 205 23.08 -1.29 -11.03
N LEU A 206 23.84 -0.53 -11.83
CA LEU A 206 23.31 0.40 -12.82
C LEU A 206 22.29 -0.24 -13.79
N PRO A 207 22.53 -1.43 -14.37
CA PRO A 207 21.54 -2.07 -15.26
C PRO A 207 20.23 -2.41 -14.55
N LEU A 208 20.28 -2.74 -13.26
CA LEU A 208 19.11 -3.13 -12.46
C LEU A 208 18.25 -1.94 -12.05
N LEU A 209 18.87 -0.76 -11.93
CA LEU A 209 18.20 0.48 -11.57
C LEU A 209 17.71 1.27 -12.80
N ASP A 210 17.72 0.67 -13.98
CA ASP A 210 17.24 1.36 -15.17
C ASP A 210 15.78 1.82 -15.00
N GLY A 211 15.56 3.12 -15.23
CA GLY A 211 14.27 3.78 -15.01
C GLY A 211 13.86 3.96 -13.54
N VAL A 212 14.76 3.78 -12.56
CA VAL A 212 14.53 4.14 -11.15
C VAL A 212 15.21 5.47 -10.83
N GLU A 213 14.43 6.47 -10.44
CA GLU A 213 14.93 7.79 -10.06
C GLU A 213 15.20 7.85 -8.54
N MET A 214 16.42 8.25 -8.17
CA MET A 214 16.81 8.48 -6.77
C MET A 214 17.36 9.90 -6.60
N ASN A 215 16.92 10.58 -5.53
CA ASN A 215 17.34 11.95 -5.20
C ASN A 215 18.42 12.02 -4.13
N VAL A 216 18.77 10.87 -3.54
CA VAL A 216 19.80 10.75 -2.50
C VAL A 216 20.84 9.73 -2.95
N PRO A 217 22.09 9.83 -2.44
CA PRO A 217 23.14 8.89 -2.77
C PRO A 217 22.79 7.48 -2.35
N ILE A 218 23.24 6.50 -3.13
CA ILE A 218 23.14 5.08 -2.82
C ILE A 218 24.36 4.60 -2.05
N ILE A 219 24.17 3.56 -1.25
CA ILE A 219 25.20 2.93 -0.43
C ILE A 219 25.56 1.60 -1.09
N ILE A 220 26.82 1.45 -1.52
CA ILE A 220 27.30 0.32 -2.30
C ILE A 220 28.50 -0.34 -1.63
N MET A 221 28.85 -1.54 -2.08
CA MET A 221 30.00 -2.30 -1.60
C MET A 221 30.00 -2.45 -0.08
N ASN A 222 28.87 -2.88 0.49
CA ASN A 222 28.66 -3.03 1.94
C ASN A 222 28.87 -1.74 2.74
N GLY A 223 28.61 -0.59 2.13
CA GLY A 223 28.81 0.72 2.75
C GLY A 223 30.23 1.24 2.72
N ALA A 224 31.15 0.55 2.03
CA ALA A 224 32.48 1.08 1.76
C ALA A 224 32.42 2.33 0.86
N ALA A 225 31.38 2.47 0.03
CA ALA A 225 31.24 3.63 -0.85
C ALA A 225 29.80 4.18 -0.89
N GLN A 226 29.71 5.49 -1.06
CA GLN A 226 28.48 6.22 -1.37
C GLN A 226 28.59 6.79 -2.78
N TYR A 227 27.57 6.54 -3.60
CA TYR A 227 27.57 6.92 -5.01
C TYR A 227 26.35 7.78 -5.36
N ASP A 228 26.57 8.85 -6.11
CA ASP A 228 25.49 9.70 -6.63
C ASP A 228 25.12 9.25 -8.05
N LEU A 229 23.93 8.69 -8.21
CA LEU A 229 23.44 8.20 -9.52
C LEU A 229 23.25 9.32 -10.55
N LYS A 230 22.96 10.55 -10.12
CA LYS A 230 22.73 11.68 -11.04
C LYS A 230 24.04 12.28 -11.51
N LYS A 231 24.98 12.49 -10.58
CA LYS A 231 26.29 13.06 -10.89
C LYS A 231 27.25 12.04 -11.49
N ARG A 232 26.97 10.74 -11.28
CA ARG A 232 27.86 9.61 -11.61
C ARG A 232 29.23 9.75 -10.96
N THR A 233 29.24 10.06 -9.67
CA THR A 233 30.46 10.28 -8.89
C THR A 233 30.38 9.60 -7.54
N TYR A 234 31.52 9.15 -7.02
CA TYR A 234 31.66 8.65 -5.67
C TYR A 234 31.77 9.82 -4.69
N LEU A 235 30.80 9.94 -3.78
CA LEU A 235 30.78 11.03 -2.80
C LEU A 235 31.67 10.75 -1.60
N ALA A 236 31.73 9.49 -1.18
CA ALA A 236 32.53 9.07 -0.03
C ALA A 236 33.00 7.64 -0.24
N CYS A 237 34.26 7.38 0.09
CA CYS A 237 34.86 6.05 0.03
C CYS A 237 35.65 5.78 1.31
N LYS A 238 35.33 4.70 2.01
CA LYS A 238 36.11 4.22 3.15
C LYS A 238 37.10 3.16 2.66
N LYS A 239 38.29 3.63 2.30
CA LYS A 239 39.36 2.78 1.76
C LYS A 239 40.22 2.18 2.89
N MET A 240 40.73 0.98 2.66
CA MET A 240 41.75 0.33 3.49
C MET A 240 43.12 1.00 3.27
N LYS A 241 43.95 1.01 4.31
CA LYS A 241 45.35 1.46 4.21
C LYS A 241 46.11 0.50 3.29
N ALA A 242 46.98 1.05 2.43
CA ALA A 242 47.76 0.26 1.46
C ALA A 242 48.55 -0.89 2.13
N ASN A 243 49.17 -0.64 3.30
CA ASN A 243 49.92 -1.67 4.02
C ASN A 243 49.03 -2.84 4.48
N THR A 244 47.82 -2.55 4.98
CA THR A 244 46.87 -3.58 5.40
C THR A 244 46.35 -4.36 4.20
N ALA A 245 46.02 -3.68 3.10
CA ALA A 245 45.59 -4.34 1.88
C ALA A 245 46.68 -5.26 1.31
N ARG A 246 47.95 -4.80 1.31
CA ARG A 246 49.10 -5.62 0.88
C ARG A 246 49.25 -6.86 1.76
N GLN A 247 49.20 -6.72 3.08
CA GLN A 247 49.24 -7.87 4.00
C GLN A 247 48.14 -8.90 3.72
N ILE A 248 46.93 -8.45 3.36
CA ILE A 248 45.82 -9.34 3.00
C ILE A 248 46.12 -10.04 1.65
N ILE A 249 46.54 -9.29 0.64
CA ILE A 249 46.88 -9.83 -0.69
C ILE A 249 48.03 -10.84 -0.59
N ASP A 250 49.08 -10.54 0.18
CA ASP A 250 50.23 -11.42 0.42
C ASP A 250 49.80 -12.77 1.01
N VAL A 251 48.75 -12.81 1.84
CA VAL A 251 48.21 -14.06 2.41
C VAL A 251 47.56 -14.93 1.32
N PHE A 252 46.90 -14.31 0.34
CA PHE A 252 46.33 -15.03 -0.81
C PHE A 252 47.42 -15.49 -1.78
N GLU A 253 48.38 -14.62 -2.09
CA GLU A 253 49.51 -14.97 -2.98
C GLU A 253 50.36 -16.12 -2.42
N LYS A 254 50.62 -16.14 -1.10
CA LYS A 254 51.34 -17.25 -0.43
C LYS A 254 50.64 -18.61 -0.56
N ARG A 255 49.34 -18.60 -0.86
CA ARG A 255 48.54 -19.82 -1.07
C ARG A 255 48.26 -20.10 -2.55
N ASP A 256 48.90 -19.35 -3.46
CA ASP A 256 48.68 -19.42 -4.90
C ASP A 256 47.20 -19.19 -5.27
N LEU A 257 46.55 -18.26 -4.55
CA LEU A 257 45.16 -17.84 -4.80
C LEU A 257 45.12 -16.45 -5.42
N ASN A 258 44.24 -16.25 -6.40
CA ASN A 258 44.01 -14.95 -7.03
C ASN A 258 42.93 -14.16 -6.28
N CYS A 259 43.01 -12.83 -6.39
CA CYS A 259 42.06 -11.89 -5.80
C CYS A 259 41.79 -10.72 -6.74
N PHE A 260 40.53 -10.32 -6.85
CA PHE A 260 40.12 -9.09 -7.50
C PHE A 260 40.18 -7.93 -6.51
N THR A 261 41.11 -7.01 -6.73
CA THR A 261 41.31 -5.85 -5.87
C THR A 261 40.67 -4.62 -6.47
N HIS A 262 39.71 -4.05 -5.75
CA HIS A 262 38.91 -2.91 -6.18
C HIS A 262 39.50 -1.61 -5.63
N THR A 263 39.74 -0.63 -6.51
CA THR A 263 40.13 0.74 -6.15
C THR A 263 39.34 1.74 -6.98
N ILE A 264 39.23 2.97 -6.51
CA ILE A 264 38.55 4.06 -7.23
C ILE A 264 39.57 5.15 -7.53
N ILE A 265 39.72 5.44 -8.81
CA ILE A 265 40.60 6.47 -9.36
C ILE A 265 39.74 7.32 -10.30
N ASN A 266 39.68 8.64 -10.06
CA ASN A 266 38.90 9.59 -10.87
C ASN A 266 37.46 9.13 -11.17
N ASP A 267 36.73 8.71 -10.12
CA ASP A 267 35.36 8.19 -10.20
C ASP A 267 35.15 6.90 -11.02
N VAL A 268 36.23 6.25 -11.46
CA VAL A 268 36.18 4.95 -12.14
C VAL A 268 36.59 3.83 -11.19
N LEU A 269 35.82 2.74 -11.18
CA LEU A 269 36.18 1.54 -10.42
C LEU A 269 37.23 0.74 -11.19
N HIS A 270 38.45 0.70 -10.68
CA HIS A 270 39.51 -0.15 -11.22
C HIS A 270 39.55 -1.48 -10.47
N VAL A 271 39.60 -2.58 -11.21
CA VAL A 271 39.72 -3.93 -10.66
C VAL A 271 41.01 -4.55 -11.14
N TYR A 272 41.93 -4.70 -10.21
CA TYR A 272 43.25 -5.28 -10.42
C TYR A 272 43.21 -6.78 -10.15
N TYR A 273 43.86 -7.55 -11.02
CA TYR A 273 44.06 -8.99 -10.89
C TYR A 273 45.39 -9.37 -11.56
N THR A 274 46.02 -10.47 -11.14
CA THR A 274 47.32 -10.89 -11.68
C THR A 274 47.19 -12.04 -12.68
N ARG A 275 46.52 -13.13 -12.29
CA ARG A 275 46.27 -14.31 -13.12
C ARG A 275 44.89 -14.85 -12.80
N LEU A 276 44.18 -15.37 -13.79
CA LEU A 276 42.93 -16.09 -13.56
C LEU A 276 43.27 -17.56 -13.37
N ILE A 277 43.05 -18.09 -12.16
CA ILE A 277 43.51 -19.43 -11.77
C ILE A 277 42.41 -20.48 -11.95
N ASN A 278 41.15 -20.08 -11.82
CA ASN A 278 40.01 -20.99 -11.89
C ASN A 278 38.93 -20.56 -12.91
N PRO A 279 38.06 -21.49 -13.37
CA PRO A 279 37.01 -21.17 -14.35
C PRO A 279 35.97 -20.16 -13.85
N VAL A 280 35.77 -20.06 -12.54
CA VAL A 280 34.79 -19.13 -11.93
C VAL A 280 35.30 -17.69 -12.04
N GLU A 281 36.59 -17.47 -11.80
CA GLU A 281 37.26 -16.18 -12.00
C GLU A 281 37.20 -15.75 -13.46
N GLU A 282 37.43 -16.66 -14.42
CA GLU A 282 37.25 -16.38 -15.84
C GLU A 282 35.80 -15.98 -16.15
N LYS A 283 34.82 -16.72 -15.63
CA LYS A 283 33.39 -16.40 -15.81
C LYS A 283 33.05 -15.01 -15.25
N ILE A 284 33.55 -14.66 -14.07
CA ILE A 284 33.36 -13.33 -13.47
C ILE A 284 34.03 -12.25 -14.32
N TYR A 285 35.27 -12.45 -14.73
CA TYR A 285 35.99 -11.52 -15.59
C TYR A 285 35.24 -11.29 -16.91
N HIS A 286 34.87 -12.35 -17.62
CA HIS A 286 34.20 -12.24 -18.91
C HIS A 286 32.79 -11.64 -18.81
N SER A 287 32.05 -11.89 -17.72
CA SER A 287 30.72 -11.32 -17.51
C SER A 287 30.76 -9.84 -17.13
N LYS A 288 31.82 -9.38 -16.42
CA LYS A 288 31.90 -8.01 -15.90
C LYS A 288 32.79 -7.05 -16.69
N LYS A 289 33.80 -7.54 -17.42
CA LYS A 289 34.81 -6.67 -18.08
C LYS A 289 34.28 -5.64 -19.08
N ARG A 290 33.04 -5.79 -19.53
CA ARG A 290 32.38 -4.87 -20.48
C ARG A 290 31.34 -3.97 -19.80
N LEU A 291 31.18 -4.06 -18.48
CA LEU A 291 30.25 -3.21 -17.76
C LEU A 291 30.74 -1.77 -17.72
N PRO A 292 29.82 -0.78 -17.72
CA PRO A 292 30.17 0.62 -17.66
C PRO A 292 30.76 1.00 -16.29
N GLU A 293 31.46 2.14 -16.22
CA GLU A 293 32.01 2.72 -14.98
C GLU A 293 33.05 1.82 -14.25
N GLN A 294 33.61 0.83 -14.95
CA GLN A 294 34.65 -0.08 -14.46
C GLN A 294 35.79 -0.24 -15.46
N SER A 295 36.99 -0.50 -14.98
CA SER A 295 38.15 -0.91 -15.77
C SER A 295 38.88 -2.09 -15.13
N TYR A 296 39.00 -3.22 -15.85
CA TYR A 296 39.83 -4.34 -15.43
C TYR A 296 41.28 -4.13 -15.86
N VAL A 297 42.20 -4.27 -14.90
CA VAL A 297 43.64 -4.08 -15.10
C VAL A 297 44.35 -5.38 -14.74
N CYS A 298 45.02 -5.98 -15.72
CA CYS A 298 45.93 -7.09 -15.46
C CYS A 298 47.25 -6.53 -14.94
N GLY A 299 47.51 -6.69 -13.64
CA GLY A 299 48.68 -6.13 -12.97
C GLY A 299 48.48 -5.98 -11.47
N VAL A 300 49.58 -5.63 -10.79
CA VAL A 300 49.58 -5.38 -9.35
C VAL A 300 49.01 -4.00 -9.05
N VAL A 301 48.33 -3.86 -7.92
CA VAL A 301 47.86 -2.55 -7.44
C VAL A 301 49.07 -1.64 -7.18
N PRO A 302 49.09 -0.40 -7.73
CA PRO A 302 50.18 0.53 -7.47
C PRO A 302 50.29 0.85 -5.97
N ASN A 303 51.53 1.02 -5.48
CA ASN A 303 51.83 1.10 -4.04
C ASN A 303 51.21 2.32 -3.32
N ASP A 304 50.89 3.36 -4.06
CA ASP A 304 50.26 4.61 -3.60
C ASP A 304 48.73 4.54 -3.57
N GLN A 305 48.14 3.49 -4.16
CA GLN A 305 46.69 3.38 -4.31
C GLN A 305 46.04 2.75 -3.07
N SER A 306 44.94 3.37 -2.63
CA SER A 306 44.16 2.87 -1.50
C SER A 306 43.08 1.91 -1.99
N VAL A 307 43.03 0.72 -1.38
CA VAL A 307 42.12 -0.36 -1.78
C VAL A 307 40.76 -0.18 -1.12
N LEU A 308 39.68 -0.30 -1.88
CA LEU A 308 38.32 -0.22 -1.36
C LEU A 308 37.80 -1.58 -0.89
N SER A 309 38.03 -2.63 -1.68
CA SER A 309 37.55 -3.98 -1.41
C SER A 309 38.45 -5.02 -2.08
N ILE A 310 38.54 -6.20 -1.47
CA ILE A 310 39.23 -7.37 -2.02
C ILE A 310 38.19 -8.49 -2.14
N MET A 311 38.10 -9.08 -3.32
CA MET A 311 37.21 -10.21 -3.60
C MET A 311 38.06 -11.42 -3.98
N ALA A 312 38.03 -12.44 -3.13
CA ALA A 312 38.56 -13.76 -3.44
C ALA A 312 37.41 -14.64 -3.93
N VAL A 313 37.70 -15.56 -4.85
CA VAL A 313 36.69 -16.45 -5.46
C VAL A 313 37.16 -17.88 -5.30
N ASP A 314 36.34 -18.72 -4.70
CA ASP A 314 36.59 -20.15 -4.55
C ASP A 314 35.91 -20.94 -5.69
N LEU A 315 36.30 -22.21 -5.87
CA LEU A 315 35.72 -23.15 -6.82
C LEU A 315 34.27 -23.53 -6.50
N LEU A 316 33.85 -23.33 -5.26
CA LEU A 316 32.48 -23.60 -4.80
C LEU A 316 31.59 -22.37 -5.00
N ASP A 317 30.42 -22.55 -5.64
CA ASP A 317 29.42 -21.49 -5.87
C ASP A 317 28.87 -20.87 -4.56
N THR A 318 29.06 -21.52 -3.41
CA THR A 318 28.70 -21.02 -2.07
C THR A 318 29.64 -21.58 -1.01
N ILE A 319 30.23 -20.70 -0.19
CA ILE A 319 30.82 -21.08 1.09
C ILE A 319 29.64 -21.50 1.97
N ARG A 320 29.55 -22.78 2.32
CA ARG A 320 28.52 -23.31 3.25
C ARG A 320 28.77 -22.84 4.68
#